data_AF-A0A419GJB7-F1
#
_entry.id   AF-A0A419GJB7-F1
#
_cell.length_a   1.000
_cell.length_b   1.000
_cell.length_c   1.000
_cell.angle_alpha   90.00
_cell.angle_beta   90.00
_cell.angle_gamma   90.00
#
_symmetry.space_group_name_H-M   'P 1'
#
loop_
_entity.id
_entity.type
_entity.pdbx_description
1 polymer ?
#
loop_
_entity_poly.entity_id
_entity_poly.type
_entity_poly.pdbx_seq_one_letter_code
_entity_poly.pdbx_strand_id
1 'polypeptide(L)' 'MAFEDRTLVCKECENEFVFTAGEQEFYAEKGFENEPQRCPDCRR' A
#
# COMPACT_ATOMS: atom_id res chain seq x y z
N MET A 1 -2.54 -15.90 -4.77
CA MET A 1 -1.36 -15.60 -3.95
C MET A 1 -1.89 -15.19 -2.59
N ALA A 2 -1.37 -15.72 -1.48
CA ALA A 2 -1.76 -15.23 -0.16
C ALA A 2 -0.92 -13.97 0.11
N PHE A 3 -1.56 -12.80 0.03
CA PHE A 3 -0.93 -11.53 0.41
C PHE A 3 -0.96 -11.39 1.93
N GLU A 4 0.02 -10.70 2.48
CA GLU A 4 0.16 -10.47 3.93
C GLU A 4 0.29 -8.98 4.19
N ASP A 5 -0.26 -8.51 5.31
CA ASP A 5 -0.15 -7.10 5.68
C ASP A 5 1.32 -6.67 5.76
N ARG A 6 1.64 -5.58 5.06
CA ARG A 6 2.99 -5.01 5.02
C ARG A 6 2.95 -3.59 5.54
N THR A 7 3.86 -3.26 6.44
CA THR A 7 4.05 -1.86 6.84
C THR A 7 4.99 -1.17 5.87
N LEU A 8 4.57 -0.02 5.34
CA LEU A 8 5.34 0.84 4.44
C LEU A 8 5.54 2.21 5.07
N VAL A 9 6.54 2.95 4.60
CA VAL A 9 6.81 4.32 5.03
C VAL A 9 6.30 5.29 3.97
N CYS A 10 5.51 6.27 4.40
CA CYS A 10 5.02 7.32 3.51
C CYS A 10 6.18 8.21 3.05
N LYS A 11 6.35 8.39 1.74
CA LYS A 11 7.39 9.25 1.17
C LYS A 11 7.18 10.75 1.45
N GLU A 12 6.00 11.16 1.90
CA GLU A 12 5.66 12.57 2.11
C GLU A 12 5.70 13.00 3.58
N CYS A 13 5.08 12.23 4.47
CA CYS A 13 5.03 12.54 5.90
C CYS A 13 5.90 11.63 6.77
N GLU A 14 6.64 10.71 6.16
CA GLU A 14 7.58 9.77 6.83
C GLU A 14 6.94 8.83 7.87
N ASN A 15 5.60 8.86 7.99
CA ASN A 15 4.86 7.97 8.87
C ASN A 15 4.70 6.58 8.27
N GLU A 16 4.67 5.58 9.15
CA GLU A 16 4.33 4.21 8.81
C GLU A 16 2.83 4.06 8.51
N PHE A 17 2.50 3.25 7.51
CA PHE A 17 1.12 2.86 7.21
C PHE A 17 1.07 1.40 6.75
N VAL A 18 -0.09 0.77 6.92
CA VAL A 18 -0.28 -0.64 6.53
C VAL A 18 -0.79 -0.70 5.10
N PHE A 19 -0.05 -1.38 4.24
CA PHE A 19 -0.50 -1.86 2.95
C PHE A 19 -1.10 -3.26 3.16
N THR A 20 -2.42 -3.29 3.33
CA THR A 20 -3.14 -4.50 3.74
C THR A 20 -3.12 -5.58 2.66
N ALA A 21 -3.30 -6.83 3.05
CA ALA A 21 -3.44 -7.94 2.11
C ALA A 21 -4.54 -7.69 1.06
N GLY A 22 -5.69 -7.11 1.48
CA GLY A 22 -6.77 -6.76 0.57
C GLY A 22 -6.44 -5.63 -0.41
N GLU A 23 -5.67 -4.62 0.01
CA GLU A 23 -5.17 -3.59 -0.92
C GLU A 23 -4.17 -4.18 -1.92
N GLN A 24 -3.32 -5.13 -1.50
CA GLN A 24 -2.40 -5.83 -2.39
C GLN A 24 -3.15 -6.67 -3.43
N GLU A 25 -4.19 -7.39 -3.02
CA GLU A 25 -5.08 -8.12 -3.94
C GLU A 25 -5.72 -7.16 -4.95
N PHE A 26 -6.27 -6.03 -4.49
CA PHE A 26 -6.85 -5.02 -5.37
C PHE A 26 -5.82 -4.49 -6.39
N TYR A 27 -4.59 -4.22 -5.95
CA TYR A 27 -3.51 -3.77 -6.84
C TYR A 27 -3.18 -4.83 -7.89
N ALA A 28 -3.06 -6.09 -7.48
CA ALA A 28 -2.78 -7.21 -8.38
C ALA A 28 -3.92 -7.43 -9.40
N GLU A 29 -5.19 -7.35 -8.98
CA GLU A 29 -6.35 -7.47 -9.87
C GLU A 29 -6.43 -6.34 -10.91
N LYS A 30 -5.93 -5.15 -10.57
CA LYS A 30 -5.87 -4.01 -11.49
C LYS A 30 -4.63 -4.02 -12.39
N GLY A 31 -3.70 -4.95 -12.19
CA GLY A 31 -2.43 -4.98 -12.90
C GLY A 31 -1.46 -3.88 -12.46
N PHE A 32 -1.60 -3.37 -11.23
CA PHE A 32 -0.63 -2.45 -10.64
C PHE A 32 0.56 -3.25 -10.09
N GLU A 33 1.73 -3.05 -10.68
CA GLU A 33 2.97 -3.71 -10.26
C GLU A 33 3.68 -2.97 -9.12
N ASN A 34 3.27 -1.72 -8.83
CA ASN A 34 3.94 -0.84 -7.86
C ASN A 34 3.17 -0.75 -6.54
N GLU A 35 3.90 -0.73 -5.42
CA GLU A 35 3.36 -0.50 -4.08
C GLU A 35 3.01 0.98 -3.85
N PRO A 36 2.00 1.27 -3.00
CA PRO A 36 1.68 2.65 -2.63
C PRO A 36 2.88 3.34 -1.96
N GLN A 37 3.24 4.52 -2.45
CA GLN A 37 4.36 5.32 -1.93
C GLN A 37 3.92 6.36 -0.88
N ARG A 38 2.61 6.56 -0.73
CA ARG A 38 2.01 7.54 0.17
C ARG A 38 0.93 6.86 1.01
N CYS A 39 0.85 7.24 2.28
CA CYS A 39 -0.19 6.76 3.17
C CYS A 39 -1.59 7.25 2.74
N PRO A 40 -2.67 6.63 3.25
CA PRO A 40 -4.03 7.05 2.99
C PRO A 40 -4.30 8.53 3.27
N ASP A 41 -3.63 9.15 4.24
CA ASP A 41 -3.86 10.55 4.58
C ASP A 41 -3.20 11.52 3.59
N CYS A 42 -2.01 11.20 3.07
CA CYS A 42 -1.30 12.01 2.06
C CYS A 42 -1.77 11.78 0.61
N ARG A 43 -2.64 10.78 0.37
CA ARG A 43 -3.22 10.49 -0.97
C ARG A 43 -4.68 10.91 -1.12
N ARG A 44 -5.29 11.41 -0.04
CA ARG A 44 -6.65 12.00 -0.05
C ARG A 44 -6.68 13.34 -0.78
#